data_AF-A0AAV1WQT1-F1
#
_entry.id   AF-A0AAV1WQT1-F1
#
_cell.length_a   1.000
_cell.length_b   1.000
_cell.length_c   1.000
_cell.angle_alpha   90.00
_cell.angle_beta   90.00
_cell.angle_gamma   90.00
#
_symmetry.space_group_name_H-M   'P 1'
#
loop_
_entity.id
_entity.type
_entity.pdbx_description
1 polymer ?
#
loop_
_entity_poly.entity_id
_entity_poly.type
_entity_poly.pdbx_seq_one_letter_code
_entity_poly.pdbx_strand_id
1 'polypeptide(L)'
;MLLVFREILSHAAVYDANKFARLMRKRDKLQNGLDYYQLESEKHPNKKLTFKTGFWGLWGQKVDAVECHRHMIAELDKIMISERQKLIKDPKCILPVAFLSFNSRWGASVCAQTHQSKNPTLWVTSWAPEPRDVYWQNLSIPFVSLKLRKLIVLSLVFALIFFYMIPIAFVQSLANLEGLERVVPFLRPLIELKFIKSFLQGFLPGLALKIFLSIVPAILMIMSKTEGCIALSTLEQKAASKYYYFMLVNVFLGSIVTGAAFEQLNSFLRQPPAEYFFFTIVT
;
A
#
# COMPACT_ATOMS: atom_id res chain seq x y z
N MET A 1 -20.92 30.92 -16.28
CA MET A 1 -19.75 30.80 -15.38
C MET A 1 -19.86 31.71 -14.16
N LEU A 2 -20.01 33.03 -14.32
CA LEU A 2 -20.20 33.98 -13.20
C LEU A 2 -21.41 33.68 -12.29
N LEU A 3 -22.45 33.03 -12.81
CA LEU A 3 -23.63 32.63 -12.02
C LEU A 3 -23.31 31.58 -10.94
N VAL A 4 -22.39 30.64 -11.19
CA VAL A 4 -22.05 29.56 -10.24
C VAL A 4 -21.28 30.12 -9.04
N PHE A 5 -20.44 31.13 -9.26
CA PHE A 5 -19.70 31.79 -8.19
C PHE A 5 -20.61 32.57 -7.22
N ARG A 6 -21.82 32.96 -7.65
CA ARG A 6 -22.79 33.69 -6.81
C ARG A 6 -23.45 32.80 -5.75
N GLU A 7 -23.39 31.48 -5.92
CA GLU A 7 -23.97 30.49 -4.98
C GLU A 7 -22.97 29.97 -3.94
N ILE A 8 -21.73 30.47 -3.91
CA ILE A 8 -20.71 30.05 -2.95
C ILE A 8 -21.08 30.56 -1.56
N LEU A 9 -21.23 29.64 -0.61
CA LEU A 9 -21.49 29.93 0.80
C LEU A 9 -20.18 30.24 1.54
N SER A 10 -19.17 29.37 1.37
CA SER A 10 -17.91 29.49 2.08
C SER A 10 -16.79 28.76 1.33
N HIS A 11 -15.55 29.15 1.64
CA HIS A 11 -14.35 28.48 1.15
C HIS A 11 -13.42 28.17 2.32
N ALA A 12 -12.75 27.02 2.26
CA ALA A 12 -11.75 26.61 3.23
C ALA A 12 -10.44 26.29 2.50
N ALA A 13 -9.44 27.15 2.66
CA ALA A 13 -8.10 26.94 2.14
C ALA A 13 -7.39 25.82 2.91
N VAL A 14 -6.62 25.00 2.19
CA VAL A 14 -5.85 23.90 2.78
C VAL A 14 -4.43 24.37 3.09
N TYR A 15 -3.93 24.01 4.27
CA TYR A 15 -2.57 24.30 4.71
C TYR A 15 -1.73 23.02 4.71
N ASP A 16 -0.43 23.12 4.40
CA ASP A 16 0.51 22.01 4.52
C ASP A 16 0.81 21.70 5.99
N ALA A 17 -0.06 20.89 6.59
CA ALA A 17 0.04 20.47 7.97
C ALA A 17 0.76 19.11 8.12
N ASN A 18 1.53 18.63 7.14
CA ASN A 18 2.14 17.29 7.19
C ASN A 18 3.06 17.07 8.40
N LYS A 19 3.90 18.07 8.71
CA LYS A 19 4.79 18.04 9.87
C LYS A 19 4.00 18.09 11.18
N PHE A 20 3.00 18.95 11.27
CA PHE A 20 2.10 19.03 12.43
C PHE A 20 1.35 17.72 12.66
N ALA A 21 0.80 17.11 11.60
CA ALA A 21 0.12 15.81 11.67
C ALA A 21 1.05 14.69 12.14
N ARG A 22 2.34 14.71 11.77
CA ARG A 22 3.33 13.75 12.28
C ARG A 22 3.59 13.92 13.77
N LEU A 23 3.63 15.16 14.26
CA LEU A 23 3.77 15.47 15.68
C LEU A 23 2.53 15.01 16.47
N MET A 24 1.32 15.30 15.97
CA MET A 24 0.06 14.82 16.55
C MET A 24 0.07 13.30 16.71
N ARG A 25 0.39 12.53 15.66
CA ARG A 25 0.47 11.07 15.74
C ARG A 25 1.50 10.57 16.76
N LYS A 26 2.62 11.28 16.93
CA LYS A 26 3.63 10.94 17.94
C LYS A 26 3.10 11.21 19.35
N ARG A 27 2.40 12.32 19.54
CA ARG A 27 1.73 12.70 20.79
C ARG A 27 0.65 11.69 21.17
N ASP A 28 -0.19 11.26 20.23
CA ASP A 28 -1.23 10.24 20.47
C ASP A 28 -0.63 8.89 20.87
N LYS A 29 0.47 8.46 20.23
CA LYS A 29 1.19 7.24 20.66
C LYS A 29 1.73 7.34 22.07
N LEU A 30 2.28 8.49 22.45
CA LEU A 30 2.78 8.73 23.80
C LEU A 30 1.64 8.80 24.82
N GLN A 31 0.49 9.36 24.44
CA GLN A 31 -0.71 9.36 25.28
C GLN A 31 -1.20 7.93 25.52
N ASN A 32 -1.33 7.12 24.47
CA ASN A 32 -1.72 5.71 24.61
C ASN A 32 -0.73 4.93 25.50
N GLY A 33 0.57 5.24 25.39
CA GLY A 33 1.59 4.69 26.28
C GLY A 33 1.41 5.14 27.74
N LEU A 34 1.16 6.43 27.97
CA LEU A 34 0.87 6.99 29.29
C LEU A 34 -0.35 6.33 29.92
N ASP A 35 -1.45 6.22 29.18
CA ASP A 35 -2.70 5.61 29.64
C ASP A 35 -2.47 4.14 30.02
N TYR A 36 -1.68 3.40 29.23
CA TYR A 36 -1.27 2.04 29.55
C TYR A 36 -0.49 1.96 30.88
N TYR A 37 0.51 2.82 31.08
CA TYR A 37 1.29 2.82 32.33
C TYR A 37 0.46 3.24 33.55
N GLN A 38 -0.49 4.15 33.38
CA GLN A 38 -1.41 4.55 34.43
C GLN A 38 -2.32 3.38 34.85
N LEU A 39 -2.94 2.70 33.88
CA LEU A 39 -3.77 1.52 34.13
C LEU A 39 -2.99 0.40 34.83
N GLU A 40 -1.74 0.16 34.42
CA GLU A 40 -0.89 -0.85 35.06
C GLU A 40 -0.46 -0.43 36.48
N SER A 41 -0.27 0.87 36.73
CA SER A 41 0.02 1.38 38.07
C SER A 41 -1.17 1.24 39.04
N GLU A 42 -2.39 1.39 38.54
CA GLU A 42 -3.63 1.18 39.31
C GLU A 42 -3.83 -0.28 39.70
N LYS A 43 -3.52 -1.22 38.80
CA LYS A 43 -3.58 -2.67 39.08
C LYS A 43 -2.55 -3.11 40.12
N HIS A 44 -1.38 -2.48 40.13
CA HIS A 44 -0.25 -2.88 40.97
C HIS A 44 0.34 -1.68 41.73
N PRO A 45 -0.36 -1.17 42.76
CA PRO A 45 0.04 0.06 43.47
C PRO A 45 1.42 -0.03 44.14
N ASN A 46 1.84 -1.25 44.52
CA ASN A 46 3.12 -1.50 45.19
C ASN A 46 4.31 -1.60 44.23
N LYS A 47 4.11 -1.61 42.91
CA LYS A 47 5.17 -1.80 41.91
C LYS A 47 5.28 -0.56 41.02
N LYS A 48 6.29 0.27 41.27
CA LYS A 48 6.60 1.41 40.38
C LYS A 48 7.17 0.91 39.05
N LEU A 49 6.46 1.22 37.96
CA LEU A 49 6.88 0.94 36.59
C LEU A 49 7.97 1.94 36.22
N THR A 50 9.19 1.43 36.03
CA THR A 50 10.34 2.25 35.63
C THR A 50 10.89 1.73 34.32
N PHE A 51 11.36 2.64 33.47
CA PHE A 51 12.14 2.29 32.28
C PHE A 51 13.51 2.94 32.34
N LYS A 52 14.48 2.32 31.66
CA LYS A 52 15.82 2.89 31.52
C LYS A 52 15.87 3.79 30.30
N THR A 53 16.50 4.95 30.42
CA THR A 53 16.51 6.00 29.39
C THR A 53 17.34 5.70 28.14
N GLY A 54 18.25 4.74 28.20
CA GLY A 54 19.20 4.43 27.12
C GLY A 54 18.62 3.52 26.03
N PHE A 55 19.50 3.16 25.10
CA PHE A 55 19.13 2.47 23.86
C PHE A 55 18.35 1.17 24.14
N TRP A 56 17.14 1.08 23.58
CA TRP A 56 16.20 -0.05 23.74
C TRP A 56 15.87 -0.43 25.20
N GLY A 57 16.07 0.49 26.15
CA GLY A 57 15.83 0.24 27.57
C GLY A 57 16.91 -0.60 28.27
N LEU A 58 18.07 -0.79 27.65
CA LEU A 58 19.15 -1.63 28.20
C LEU A 58 20.09 -0.86 29.15
N TRP A 59 20.40 0.40 28.82
CA TRP A 59 21.32 1.26 29.57
C TRP A 59 20.63 2.53 30.09
N GLY A 60 21.26 3.25 31.01
CA GLY A 60 20.76 4.53 31.53
C GLY A 60 20.05 4.45 32.89
N GLN A 61 19.66 5.63 33.38
CA GLN A 61 19.01 5.81 34.68
C GLN A 61 17.57 5.26 34.64
N LYS A 62 17.14 4.63 35.74
CA LYS A 62 15.74 4.22 35.92
C LYS A 62 14.90 5.46 36.23
N VAL A 63 13.99 5.79 35.34
CA VAL A 63 13.07 6.92 35.49
C VAL A 63 11.65 6.39 35.58
N ASP A 64 10.79 7.10 36.30
CA ASP A 64 9.36 6.80 36.36
C ASP A 64 8.75 6.92 34.95
N ALA A 65 8.06 5.85 34.54
CA ALA A 65 7.49 5.77 33.21
C ALA A 65 6.43 6.85 32.98
N VAL A 66 5.60 7.11 33.98
CA VAL A 66 4.49 8.07 33.90
C VAL A 66 5.02 9.48 33.76
N GLU A 67 5.97 9.86 34.63
CA GLU A 67 6.52 11.22 34.64
C GLU A 67 7.30 11.54 33.36
N CYS A 68 8.06 10.57 32.83
CA CYS A 68 8.76 10.78 31.57
C CYS A 68 7.81 10.95 30.38
N HIS A 69 6.72 10.17 30.30
CA HIS A 69 5.72 10.35 29.25
C HIS A 69 5.03 11.72 29.36
N ARG A 70 4.68 12.16 30.57
CA ARG A 70 4.13 13.51 30.81
C ARG A 70 5.08 14.60 30.33
N HIS A 71 6.37 14.50 30.68
CA HIS A 71 7.39 15.45 30.22
C HIS A 71 7.50 15.48 28.68
N MET A 72 7.56 14.31 28.04
CA MET A 72 7.64 14.21 26.57
C MET A 72 6.39 14.79 25.88
N ILE A 73 5.21 14.57 26.44
CA ILE A 73 3.96 15.15 25.92
C ILE A 73 4.00 16.68 26.05
N ALA A 74 4.38 17.21 27.22
CA ALA A 74 4.47 18.65 27.45
C ALA A 74 5.48 19.34 26.51
N GLU A 75 6.62 18.68 26.24
CA GLU A 75 7.60 19.17 25.27
C GLU A 75 7.04 19.17 23.84
N LEU A 76 6.37 18.08 23.44
CA LEU A 76 5.72 18.00 22.12
C LEU A 76 4.61 19.04 21.96
N ASP A 77 3.81 19.28 22.99
CA ASP A 77 2.73 20.27 22.96
C ASP A 77 3.30 21.69 22.72
N LYS A 78 4.43 22.04 23.35
CA LYS A 78 5.15 23.31 23.07
C LYS A 78 5.59 23.40 21.62
N ILE A 79 6.18 22.33 21.07
CA ILE A 79 6.60 22.29 19.67
C ILE A 79 5.40 22.42 18.74
N MET A 80 4.29 21.74 19.03
CA MET A 80 3.06 21.78 18.25
C MET A 80 2.41 23.17 18.25
N ILE A 81 2.38 23.87 19.38
CA ILE A 81 1.89 25.26 19.45
C ILE A 81 2.74 26.16 18.54
N SER A 82 4.06 26.04 18.62
CA SER A 82 4.97 26.83 17.79
C SER A 82 4.78 26.54 16.29
N GLU A 83 4.57 25.28 15.93
CA GLU A 83 4.35 24.87 14.53
C GLU A 83 2.99 25.36 14.03
N ARG A 84 1.94 25.27 14.85
CA ARG A 84 0.61 25.81 14.51
C ARG A 84 0.66 27.31 14.24
N GLN A 85 1.39 28.06 15.06
CA GLN A 85 1.57 29.50 14.84
C GLN A 85 2.30 29.81 13.53
N LYS A 86 3.31 29.00 13.16
CA LYS A 86 3.99 29.13 11.87
C LYS A 86 3.03 28.91 10.70
N LEU A 87 2.22 27.85 10.75
CA LEU A 87 1.24 27.53 9.69
C LEU A 87 0.24 28.68 9.44
N ILE A 88 -0.16 29.41 10.49
CA ILE A 88 -1.11 30.53 10.37
C ILE A 88 -0.41 31.79 9.82
N LYS A 89 0.86 32.01 10.18
CA LYS A 89 1.60 33.23 9.80
C LYS A 89 2.25 33.13 8.42
N ASP A 90 2.70 31.95 8.04
CA ASP A 90 3.50 31.75 6.82
C ASP A 90 2.59 31.51 5.60
N PRO A 91 2.54 32.44 4.62
CA PRO A 91 1.70 32.26 3.43
C PRO A 91 2.19 31.12 2.53
N LYS A 92 3.47 30.73 2.65
CA LYS A 92 4.05 29.59 1.91
C LYS A 92 3.44 28.25 2.31
N CYS A 93 2.85 28.16 3.50
CA CYS A 93 2.18 26.96 3.97
C CYS A 93 0.79 26.78 3.37
N ILE A 94 0.25 27.80 2.67
CA ILE A 94 -1.05 27.71 1.99
C ILE A 94 -0.87 26.93 0.70
N LEU A 95 -1.60 25.83 0.57
CA LEU A 95 -1.61 25.01 -0.63
C LEU A 95 -2.56 25.63 -1.68
N PRO A 96 -2.30 25.47 -2.99
CA PRO A 96 -3.19 25.91 -4.05
C PRO A 96 -4.41 24.97 -4.19
N VAL A 97 -5.05 24.63 -3.07
CA VAL A 97 -6.20 23.74 -2.95
C VAL A 97 -7.15 24.34 -1.92
N ALA A 98 -8.44 24.35 -2.23
CA ALA A 98 -9.49 24.81 -1.34
C ALA A 98 -10.74 23.95 -1.48
N PHE A 99 -11.47 23.79 -0.37
CA PHE A 99 -12.82 23.24 -0.38
C PHE A 99 -13.82 24.36 -0.54
N LEU A 100 -14.81 24.15 -1.41
CA LEU A 100 -15.87 25.11 -1.69
C LEU A 100 -17.20 24.53 -1.23
N SER A 101 -17.95 25.32 -0.48
CA SER A 101 -19.31 25.00 -0.04
C SER A 101 -20.29 25.89 -0.78
N PHE A 102 -21.40 25.30 -1.24
CA PHE A 102 -22.43 26.00 -2.01
C PHE A 102 -23.76 26.00 -1.25
N ASN A 103 -24.58 27.02 -1.48
CA ASN A 103 -25.94 27.09 -0.94
C ASN A 103 -26.87 26.02 -1.52
N SER A 104 -26.61 25.58 -2.76
CA SER A 104 -27.40 24.58 -3.46
C SER A 104 -26.57 23.36 -3.87
N ARG A 105 -27.15 22.17 -3.73
CA ARG A 105 -26.55 20.91 -4.23
C ARG A 105 -26.41 20.93 -5.75
N TRP A 106 -27.33 21.60 -6.44
CA TRP A 106 -27.27 21.75 -7.89
C TRP A 106 -26.06 22.59 -8.31
N GLY A 107 -25.83 23.73 -7.65
CA GLY A 107 -24.65 24.58 -7.89
C GLY A 107 -23.33 23.84 -7.67
N ALA A 108 -23.24 23.06 -6.59
CA ALA A 108 -22.07 22.21 -6.33
C ALA A 108 -21.86 21.18 -7.45
N SER A 109 -22.93 20.52 -7.90
CA SER A 109 -22.88 19.52 -8.97
C SER A 109 -22.42 20.10 -10.30
N VAL A 110 -22.96 21.26 -10.67
CA VAL A 110 -22.57 21.98 -11.88
C VAL A 110 -21.10 22.40 -11.80
N CYS A 111 -20.65 22.92 -10.66
CA CYS A 111 -19.25 23.32 -10.47
C CYS A 111 -18.27 22.14 -10.60
N ALA A 112 -18.61 20.99 -10.01
CA ALA A 112 -17.77 19.79 -10.05
C ALA A 112 -17.67 19.14 -11.43
N GLN A 113 -18.65 19.36 -12.32
CA GLN A 113 -18.71 18.74 -13.65
C GLN A 113 -18.26 19.67 -14.78
N THR A 114 -18.20 20.99 -14.55
CA THR A 114 -17.88 21.98 -15.59
C THR A 114 -16.43 22.45 -15.49
N HIS A 115 -15.81 22.69 -16.65
CA HIS A 115 -14.48 23.29 -16.70
C HIS A 115 -14.52 24.77 -16.31
N GLN A 116 -13.73 25.14 -15.30
CA GLN A 116 -13.68 26.50 -14.77
C GLN A 116 -12.61 27.38 -15.43
N SER A 117 -11.92 26.95 -16.47
CA SER A 117 -10.96 27.82 -17.16
C SER A 117 -10.77 27.36 -18.58
N LYS A 118 -10.29 28.28 -19.44
CA LYS A 118 -9.82 27.93 -20.79
C LYS A 118 -8.64 26.95 -20.73
N ASN A 119 -7.80 27.07 -19.70
CA ASN A 119 -6.73 26.11 -19.45
C ASN A 119 -7.24 24.97 -18.56
N PRO A 120 -7.30 23.71 -19.06
CA PRO A 120 -7.83 22.58 -18.30
C PRO A 120 -6.97 22.15 -17.11
N THR A 121 -5.74 22.67 -16.96
CA THR A 121 -4.87 22.38 -15.81
C THR A 121 -5.04 23.35 -14.65
N LEU A 122 -5.78 24.44 -14.85
CA LEU A 122 -6.04 25.46 -13.82
C LEU A 122 -7.48 25.32 -13.34
N TRP A 123 -7.70 25.58 -12.04
CA TRP A 123 -9.03 25.51 -11.43
C TRP A 123 -9.73 24.17 -11.67
N VAL A 124 -9.00 23.07 -11.46
CA VAL A 124 -9.55 21.72 -11.59
C VAL A 124 -10.49 21.47 -10.42
N THR A 125 -11.77 21.28 -10.72
CA THR A 125 -12.80 20.97 -9.75
C THR A 125 -13.11 19.46 -9.76
N SER A 126 -13.37 18.92 -8.58
CA SER A 126 -13.86 17.56 -8.41
C SER A 126 -14.79 17.51 -7.20
N TRP A 127 -15.61 16.48 -7.14
CA TRP A 127 -16.40 16.20 -5.93
C TRP A 127 -15.47 16.05 -4.73
N ALA A 128 -15.74 16.81 -3.67
CA ALA A 128 -15.03 16.67 -2.41
C ALA A 128 -15.44 15.35 -1.75
N PRO A 129 -14.49 14.49 -1.35
CA PRO A 129 -14.83 13.28 -0.60
C PRO A 129 -15.29 13.65 0.82
N GLU A 130 -15.87 12.68 1.52
CA GLU A 130 -16.23 12.85 2.93
C GLU A 130 -14.99 13.27 3.74
N PRO A 131 -15.11 14.17 4.74
CA PRO A 131 -13.94 14.65 5.52
C PRO A 131 -13.06 13.54 6.12
N ARG A 132 -13.65 12.38 6.45
CA ARG A 132 -12.95 11.20 6.97
C ARG A 132 -12.23 10.40 5.88
N ASP A 133 -12.73 10.45 4.65
CA ASP A 133 -12.19 9.77 3.47
C ASP A 133 -11.08 10.60 2.78
N VAL A 134 -10.89 11.88 3.17
CA VAL A 134 -9.81 12.72 2.65
C VAL A 134 -8.43 12.20 3.11
N TYR A 135 -7.57 11.89 2.15
CA TYR A 135 -6.16 11.60 2.39
C TYR A 135 -5.30 12.86 2.31
N TRP A 136 -5.23 13.56 3.45
CA TRP A 136 -4.58 14.88 3.60
C TRP A 136 -3.14 14.97 3.10
N GLN A 137 -2.35 13.89 3.22
CA GLN A 137 -0.93 13.91 2.83
C GLN A 137 -0.72 14.19 1.34
N ASN A 138 -1.65 13.74 0.49
CA ASN A 138 -1.54 13.87 -0.96
C ASN A 138 -2.03 15.22 -1.49
N LEU A 139 -2.73 16.04 -0.68
CA LEU A 139 -3.19 17.37 -1.08
C LEU A 139 -2.04 18.35 -1.35
N SER A 140 -0.88 18.11 -0.72
CA SER A 140 0.33 18.93 -0.90
C SER A 140 1.04 18.72 -2.23
N ILE A 141 0.64 17.72 -3.02
CA ILE A 141 1.35 17.30 -4.23
C ILE A 141 0.96 18.22 -5.41
N PRO A 142 1.92 18.88 -6.09
CA PRO A 142 1.61 19.74 -7.21
C PRO A 142 1.16 18.95 -8.44
N PHE A 143 0.21 19.51 -9.20
CA PHE A 143 -0.47 18.84 -10.32
C PHE A 143 0.49 18.28 -11.39
N VAL A 144 1.57 19.01 -11.71
CA VAL A 144 2.57 18.57 -12.70
C VAL A 144 3.27 17.28 -12.25
N SER A 145 3.60 17.17 -10.96
CA SER A 145 4.27 15.99 -10.41
C SER A 145 3.37 14.76 -10.35
N LEU A 146 2.04 14.92 -10.33
CA LEU A 146 1.09 13.80 -10.32
C LEU A 146 1.22 12.93 -11.58
N LYS A 147 1.41 13.55 -12.75
CA LYS A 147 1.56 12.79 -14.01
C LYS A 147 2.82 11.92 -13.97
N LEU A 148 3.94 12.51 -13.56
CA LEU A 148 5.22 11.79 -13.45
C LEU A 148 5.14 10.66 -12.41
N ARG A 149 4.56 10.93 -11.24
CA ARG A 149 4.35 9.91 -10.19
C ARG A 149 3.50 8.74 -10.68
N LYS A 150 2.41 9.02 -11.40
CA LYS A 150 1.56 7.98 -11.99
C LYS A 150 2.32 7.13 -13.01
N LEU A 151 3.17 7.74 -13.83
CA LEU A 151 4.01 7.03 -14.78
C LEU A 151 5.03 6.13 -14.08
N ILE A 152 5.71 6.66 -13.04
CA ILE A 152 6.65 5.88 -12.23
C ILE A 152 5.94 4.69 -11.56
N VAL A 153 4.78 4.91 -10.94
CA VAL A 153 4.00 3.85 -10.31
C VAL A 153 3.55 2.81 -11.33
N LEU A 154 3.11 3.23 -12.52
CA LEU A 154 2.75 2.31 -13.60
C LEU A 154 3.94 1.42 -14.00
N SER A 155 5.12 2.00 -14.20
CA SER A 155 6.35 1.26 -14.50
C SER A 155 6.75 0.31 -13.35
N LEU A 156 6.61 0.73 -12.09
CA LEU A 156 6.90 -0.11 -10.93
C LEU A 156 5.91 -1.28 -10.80
N VAL A 157 4.63 -1.07 -11.08
CA VAL A 157 3.61 -2.14 -11.08
C VAL A 157 3.89 -3.12 -12.21
N PHE A 158 4.24 -2.63 -13.40
CA PHE A 158 4.64 -3.49 -14.52
C PHE A 158 5.86 -4.35 -14.17
N ALA A 159 6.91 -3.73 -13.60
CA ALA A 159 8.09 -4.45 -13.13
C ALA A 159 7.75 -5.47 -12.03
N LEU A 160 6.89 -5.08 -11.07
CA LEU A 160 6.42 -5.98 -10.02
C LEU A 160 5.74 -7.22 -10.63
N ILE A 161 4.84 -7.05 -11.59
CA ILE A 161 4.16 -8.16 -12.27
C ILE A 161 5.18 -9.10 -12.89
N PHE A 162 6.12 -8.57 -13.68
CA PHE A 162 7.13 -9.36 -14.39
C PHE A 162 8.08 -10.10 -13.44
N PHE A 163 8.64 -9.42 -12.44
CA PHE A 163 9.57 -10.04 -11.48
C PHE A 163 8.87 -11.05 -10.56
N TYR A 164 7.57 -10.89 -10.28
CA TYR A 164 6.82 -11.87 -9.48
C TYR A 164 6.54 -13.19 -10.21
N MET A 165 6.78 -13.27 -11.52
CA MET A 165 6.75 -14.55 -12.24
C MET A 165 7.79 -15.54 -11.69
N ILE A 166 8.96 -15.05 -11.24
CA ILE A 166 10.05 -15.91 -10.77
C ILE A 166 9.66 -16.66 -9.48
N PRO A 167 9.19 -15.99 -8.39
CA PRO A 167 8.70 -16.71 -7.21
C PRO A 167 7.51 -17.62 -7.49
N ILE A 168 6.61 -17.23 -8.41
CA ILE A 168 5.43 -18.04 -8.73
C ILE A 168 5.84 -19.32 -9.47
N ALA A 169 6.73 -19.21 -10.46
CA ALA A 169 7.30 -20.37 -11.14
C ALA A 169 8.04 -21.30 -10.17
N PHE A 170 8.77 -20.73 -9.21
CA PHE A 170 9.41 -21.51 -8.15
C PHE A 170 8.38 -22.29 -7.30
N VAL A 171 7.31 -21.65 -6.84
CA VAL A 171 6.25 -22.32 -6.07
C VAL A 171 5.52 -23.38 -6.92
N GLN A 172 5.27 -23.12 -8.20
CA GLN A 172 4.68 -24.10 -9.12
C GLN A 172 5.62 -25.29 -9.35
N SER A 173 6.94 -25.07 -9.43
CA SER A 173 7.92 -26.14 -9.55
C SER A 173 7.94 -27.05 -8.31
N LEU A 174 7.74 -26.49 -7.11
CA LEU A 174 7.61 -27.24 -5.86
C LEU A 174 6.31 -28.06 -5.79
N ALA A 175 5.27 -27.66 -6.54
CA ALA A 175 4.04 -28.44 -6.67
C ALA A 175 4.24 -29.71 -7.50
N ASN A 176 5.24 -29.75 -8.37
CA ASN A 176 5.58 -30.94 -9.14
C ASN A 176 6.55 -31.84 -8.35
N LEU A 177 6.25 -33.13 -8.32
CA LEU A 177 6.96 -34.10 -7.47
C LEU A 177 8.45 -34.23 -7.84
N GLU A 178 8.74 -34.22 -9.14
CA GLU A 178 10.10 -34.25 -9.67
C GLU A 178 10.88 -32.95 -9.39
N GLY A 179 10.17 -31.81 -9.31
CA GLY A 179 10.76 -30.53 -8.95
C GLY A 179 11.19 -30.47 -7.49
N LEU A 180 10.35 -30.99 -6.59
CA LEU A 180 10.64 -31.06 -5.16
C LEU A 180 11.84 -31.98 -4.84
N GLU A 181 11.92 -33.15 -5.48
CA GLU A 181 13.03 -34.10 -5.30
C GLU A 181 14.38 -33.58 -5.83
N ARG A 182 14.36 -32.66 -6.80
CA ARG A 182 15.55 -31.97 -7.32
C ARG A 182 16.00 -30.79 -6.45
N VAL A 183 15.07 -29.97 -5.98
CA VAL A 183 15.40 -28.75 -5.22
C VAL A 183 15.78 -29.07 -3.78
N VAL A 184 15.20 -30.12 -3.18
CA VAL A 184 15.37 -30.44 -1.76
C VAL A 184 15.73 -31.91 -1.53
N PRO A 185 16.96 -32.35 -1.86
CA PRO A 185 17.34 -33.77 -1.84
C PRO A 185 17.33 -34.40 -0.43
N PHE A 186 17.39 -33.60 0.64
CA PHE A 186 17.33 -34.10 2.01
C PHE A 186 15.93 -34.59 2.45
N LEU A 187 14.86 -34.23 1.71
CA LEU A 187 13.51 -34.71 1.99
C LEU A 187 13.19 -36.07 1.36
N ARG A 188 14.08 -36.65 0.56
CA ARG A 188 13.88 -37.98 -0.08
C ARG A 188 13.39 -39.07 0.89
N PRO A 189 13.95 -39.23 2.11
CA PRO A 189 13.49 -40.25 3.05
C PRO A 189 12.08 -39.97 3.62
N LEU A 190 11.69 -38.70 3.71
CA LEU A 190 10.36 -38.29 4.20
C LEU A 190 9.29 -38.35 3.09
N ILE A 191 9.67 -38.20 1.83
CA ILE A 191 8.77 -38.24 0.66
C ILE A 191 8.29 -39.67 0.34
N GLU A 192 9.00 -40.71 0.81
CA GLU A 192 8.56 -42.11 0.64
C GLU A 192 7.28 -42.46 1.43
N LEU A 193 6.96 -41.71 2.49
CA LEU A 193 5.71 -41.87 3.23
C LEU A 193 4.53 -41.31 2.43
N LYS A 194 3.67 -42.20 1.89
CA LYS A 194 2.49 -41.86 1.08
C LYS A 194 1.63 -40.72 1.65
N PHE A 195 1.46 -40.66 2.97
CA PHE A 195 0.68 -39.60 3.62
C PHE A 195 1.35 -38.22 3.52
N ILE A 196 2.66 -38.16 3.78
CA ILE A 196 3.45 -36.93 3.73
C ILE A 196 3.59 -36.44 2.29
N LYS A 197 3.76 -37.36 1.33
CA LYS A 197 3.80 -37.08 -0.11
C LYS A 197 2.53 -36.38 -0.60
N SER A 198 1.35 -36.94 -0.29
CA SER A 198 0.06 -36.35 -0.69
C SER A 198 -0.18 -35.00 -0.02
N PHE A 199 0.24 -34.84 1.24
CA PHE A 199 0.13 -33.56 1.95
C PHE A 199 1.05 -32.48 1.36
N LEU A 200 2.33 -32.81 1.11
CA LEU A 200 3.26 -31.86 0.50
C LEU A 200 2.87 -31.50 -0.93
N GLN A 201 2.34 -32.44 -1.72
CA GLN A 201 1.97 -32.17 -3.11
C GLN A 201 0.67 -31.36 -3.22
N GLY A 202 -0.32 -31.61 -2.36
CA GLY A 202 -1.63 -30.96 -2.41
C GLY A 202 -1.76 -29.67 -1.61
N PHE A 203 -1.11 -29.57 -0.45
CA PHE A 203 -1.33 -28.47 0.51
C PHE A 203 -0.21 -27.44 0.52
N LEU A 204 1.05 -27.88 0.47
CA LEU A 204 2.21 -27.00 0.63
C LEU A 204 2.31 -25.90 -0.45
N PRO A 205 2.09 -26.17 -1.75
CA PRO A 205 2.20 -25.14 -2.79
C PRO A 205 1.10 -24.10 -2.65
N GLY A 206 -0.11 -24.50 -2.28
CA GLY A 206 -1.23 -23.60 -2.03
C GLY A 206 -0.97 -22.68 -0.84
N LEU A 207 -0.42 -23.21 0.26
CA LEU A 207 -0.04 -22.42 1.43
C LEU A 207 1.11 -21.45 1.10
N ALA A 208 2.16 -21.94 0.44
CA ALA A 208 3.31 -21.12 0.03
C ALA A 208 2.86 -19.99 -0.89
N LEU A 209 2.04 -20.30 -1.91
CA LEU A 209 1.49 -19.31 -2.83
C LEU A 209 0.68 -18.25 -2.06
N LYS A 210 -0.21 -18.66 -1.14
CA LYS A 210 -0.98 -17.72 -0.32
C LYS A 210 -0.09 -16.79 0.52
N ILE A 211 0.98 -17.30 1.11
CA ILE A 211 1.94 -16.49 1.88
C ILE A 211 2.62 -15.47 0.95
N PHE A 212 3.11 -15.89 -0.21
CA PHE A 212 3.75 -14.99 -1.18
C PHE A 212 2.79 -13.93 -1.73
N LEU A 213 1.51 -14.27 -1.94
CA LEU A 213 0.50 -13.33 -2.37
C LEU A 213 0.04 -12.37 -1.26
N SER A 214 0.11 -12.76 0.02
CA SER A 214 -0.33 -11.90 1.13
C SER A 214 0.44 -10.57 1.23
N ILE A 215 1.68 -10.55 0.74
CA ILE A 215 2.56 -9.37 0.76
C ILE A 215 2.20 -8.38 -0.37
N VAL A 216 1.65 -8.87 -1.49
CA VAL A 216 1.40 -8.08 -2.70
C VAL A 216 0.40 -6.94 -2.47
N PRO A 217 -0.76 -7.14 -1.82
CA PRO A 217 -1.69 -6.04 -1.50
C PRO A 217 -1.04 -4.91 -0.70
N ALA A 218 -0.16 -5.24 0.26
CA ALA A 218 0.54 -4.22 1.05
C ALA A 218 1.48 -3.38 0.18
N ILE A 219 2.24 -4.01 -0.72
CA ILE A 219 3.13 -3.31 -1.67
C ILE A 219 2.30 -2.41 -2.62
N LEU A 220 1.23 -2.94 -3.20
CA LEU A 220 0.37 -2.20 -4.12
C LEU A 220 -0.36 -1.03 -3.44
N MET A 221 -0.71 -1.17 -2.15
CA MET A 221 -1.27 -0.10 -1.34
C MET A 221 -0.25 1.03 -1.11
N ILE A 222 1.02 0.69 -0.84
CA ILE A 222 2.10 1.68 -0.73
C ILE A 222 2.31 2.41 -2.06
N MET A 223 2.36 1.67 -3.18
CA MET A 223 2.45 2.26 -4.52
C MET A 223 1.25 3.16 -4.85
N SER A 224 0.04 2.78 -4.43
CA SER A 224 -1.16 3.60 -4.68
C SER A 224 -1.20 4.87 -3.82
N LYS A 225 -0.60 4.85 -2.62
CA LYS A 225 -0.41 6.06 -1.79
C LYS A 225 0.47 7.09 -2.48
N THR A 226 1.51 6.67 -3.20
CA THR A 226 2.46 7.59 -3.84
C THR A 226 1.94 8.23 -5.14
N GLU A 227 0.87 7.70 -5.74
CA GLU A 227 0.22 8.26 -6.94
C GLU A 227 -0.43 9.64 -6.73
N GLY A 228 -0.72 10.01 -5.49
CA GLY A 228 -1.37 11.29 -5.18
C GLY A 228 -2.90 11.28 -5.29
N CYS A 229 -3.57 10.17 -4.96
CA CYS A 229 -5.03 10.16 -4.80
C CYS A 229 -5.48 11.00 -3.61
N ILE A 230 -6.58 11.73 -3.76
CA ILE A 230 -7.13 12.63 -2.73
C ILE A 230 -8.01 11.87 -1.73
N ALA A 231 -8.75 10.84 -2.18
CA ALA A 231 -9.65 10.07 -1.34
C ALA A 231 -9.09 8.68 -1.02
N LEU A 232 -9.26 8.21 0.22
CA LEU A 232 -8.85 6.86 0.64
C LEU A 232 -9.62 5.80 -0.14
N SER A 233 -10.92 5.96 -0.32
CA SER A 233 -11.77 5.11 -1.15
C SER A 233 -11.21 4.90 -2.57
N THR A 234 -10.84 5.99 -3.25
CA THR A 234 -10.25 5.92 -4.60
C THR A 234 -8.88 5.25 -4.60
N LEU A 235 -8.12 5.39 -3.52
CA LEU A 235 -6.81 4.77 -3.36
C LEU A 235 -6.96 3.26 -3.20
N GLU A 236 -7.88 2.81 -2.35
CA GLU A 236 -8.21 1.40 -2.15
C GLU A 236 -8.73 0.76 -3.44
N GLN A 237 -9.67 1.42 -4.13
CA GLN A 237 -10.18 0.97 -5.42
C GLN A 237 -9.04 0.78 -6.45
N LYS A 238 -8.11 1.72 -6.52
CA LYS A 238 -6.95 1.61 -7.41
C LYS A 238 -5.96 0.53 -6.99
N ALA A 239 -5.75 0.32 -5.69
CA ALA A 239 -4.90 -0.76 -5.20
C ALA A 239 -5.52 -2.12 -5.56
N ALA A 240 -6.84 -2.26 -5.37
CA ALA A 240 -7.60 -3.44 -5.77
C ALA A 240 -7.56 -3.68 -7.28
N SER A 241 -7.72 -2.63 -8.09
CA SER A 241 -7.61 -2.74 -9.56
C SER A 241 -6.22 -3.22 -10.00
N LYS A 242 -5.14 -2.68 -9.42
CA LYS A 242 -3.78 -3.18 -9.68
C LYS A 242 -3.60 -4.64 -9.27
N TYR A 243 -4.16 -5.01 -8.11
CA TYR A 243 -4.10 -6.38 -7.62
C TYR A 243 -4.86 -7.33 -8.55
N TYR A 244 -6.00 -6.91 -9.08
CA TYR A 244 -6.75 -7.65 -10.09
C TYR A 244 -5.90 -7.90 -11.35
N TYR A 245 -5.24 -6.87 -11.90
CA TYR A 245 -4.35 -7.05 -13.05
C TYR A 245 -3.15 -7.96 -12.73
N PHE A 246 -2.58 -7.85 -11.54
CA PHE A 246 -1.54 -8.75 -11.06
C PHE A 246 -2.01 -10.21 -11.03
N MET A 247 -3.19 -10.47 -10.46
CA MET A 247 -3.79 -11.81 -10.42
C MET A 247 -4.07 -12.34 -11.82
N LEU A 248 -4.63 -11.51 -12.69
CA LEU A 248 -4.96 -11.88 -14.07
C LEU A 248 -3.71 -12.30 -14.85
N VAL A 249 -2.62 -11.53 -14.76
CA VAL A 249 -1.39 -11.84 -15.51
C VAL A 249 -0.62 -13.00 -14.89
N ASN A 250 -0.39 -12.97 -13.57
CA ASN A 250 0.52 -13.93 -12.95
C ASN A 250 -0.15 -15.25 -12.56
N VAL A 251 -1.40 -15.22 -12.09
CA VAL A 251 -2.10 -16.44 -11.64
C VAL A 251 -2.91 -17.05 -12.78
N PHE A 252 -3.69 -16.24 -13.50
CA PHE A 252 -4.54 -16.75 -14.57
C PHE A 252 -3.77 -16.99 -15.87
N LEU A 253 -3.18 -15.95 -16.49
CA LEU A 253 -2.41 -16.12 -17.73
C LEU A 253 -1.15 -16.97 -17.49
N GLY A 254 -0.45 -16.76 -16.38
CA GLY A 254 0.71 -17.58 -16.01
C GLY A 254 0.39 -19.07 -15.90
N SER A 255 -0.76 -19.47 -15.34
CA SER A 255 -1.13 -20.88 -15.28
C SER A 255 -1.54 -21.46 -16.64
N ILE A 256 -2.24 -20.69 -17.48
CA ILE A 256 -2.61 -21.10 -18.84
C ILE A 256 -1.36 -21.29 -19.70
N VAL A 257 -0.44 -20.33 -19.71
CA VAL A 257 0.78 -20.40 -20.50
C VAL A 257 1.65 -21.56 -20.06
N THR A 258 1.83 -21.76 -18.75
CA THR A 258 2.57 -22.91 -18.23
C THR A 258 1.89 -24.22 -18.61
N GLY A 259 0.57 -24.32 -18.45
CA GLY A 259 -0.21 -25.51 -18.82
C GLY A 259 -0.09 -25.86 -20.32
N ALA A 260 -0.33 -24.88 -21.19
CA ALA A 260 -0.22 -25.06 -22.64
C ALA A 260 1.22 -25.36 -23.08
N ALA A 261 2.22 -24.73 -22.46
CA ALA A 261 3.62 -25.02 -22.74
C ALA A 261 3.99 -26.45 -22.33
N PHE A 262 3.48 -26.97 -21.21
CA PHE A 262 3.67 -28.37 -20.81
C PHE A 262 2.97 -29.34 -21.77
N GLU A 263 1.76 -29.03 -22.24
CA GLU A 263 1.05 -29.84 -23.23
C GLU A 263 1.82 -29.91 -24.56
N GLN A 264 2.30 -28.77 -25.06
CA GLN A 264 3.11 -28.70 -26.28
C GLN A 264 4.48 -29.35 -26.11
N LEU A 265 5.15 -29.18 -24.98
CA LEU A 265 6.42 -29.86 -24.73
C LEU A 265 6.23 -31.38 -24.70
N ASN A 266 5.14 -31.87 -24.10
CA ASN A 266 4.80 -33.29 -24.10
C ASN A 266 4.47 -33.82 -25.50
N SER A 267 3.83 -33.03 -26.37
CA SER A 267 3.60 -33.44 -27.77
C SER A 267 4.90 -33.46 -28.57
N PHE A 268 5.78 -32.46 -28.42
CA PHE A 268 7.10 -32.44 -29.07
C PHE A 268 8.04 -33.55 -28.58
N LEU A 269 8.01 -33.89 -27.29
CA LEU A 269 8.82 -35.00 -26.75
C LEU A 269 8.32 -36.37 -27.20
N ARG A 270 7.00 -36.53 -27.40
CA ARG A 270 6.40 -37.78 -27.88
C ARG A 270 6.45 -37.94 -29.40
N GLN A 271 6.58 -36.85 -30.14
CA GLN A 271 6.75 -36.83 -31.59
C GLN A 271 7.98 -35.98 -31.95
N PRO A 272 9.20 -36.56 -31.92
CA PRO A 272 10.36 -35.84 -32.44
C PRO A 272 10.15 -35.53 -33.93
N PRO A 273 10.49 -34.32 -34.41
CA PRO A 273 10.28 -33.91 -35.81
C PRO A 273 11.14 -34.69 -36.84
N ALA A 274 11.87 -35.72 -36.41
CA ALA A 274 12.69 -36.57 -37.27
C ALA A 274 11.87 -37.52 -38.16
N GLU A 275 10.59 -37.79 -37.86
CA GLU A 275 9.76 -38.67 -38.69
C GLU A 275 9.27 -38.02 -40.00
N TYR A 276 9.29 -36.69 -40.11
CA TYR A 276 8.88 -36.00 -41.34
C TYR A 276 9.97 -35.93 -42.41
N PHE A 277 11.26 -36.09 -42.04
CA PHE A 277 12.35 -36.00 -43.03
C PHE A 277 12.66 -37.35 -43.70
N PHE A 278 12.31 -38.48 -43.06
CA PHE A 278 12.55 -39.81 -43.63
C PHE A 278 11.46 -40.24 -44.63
N PHE A 279 10.23 -39.74 -44.48
CA PHE A 279 9.12 -40.10 -45.38
C PHE A 279 9.15 -39.37 -46.73
N THR A 280 9.79 -38.20 -46.83
CA THR A 280 9.91 -37.46 -48.11
C THR A 280 11.09 -37.93 -48.98
N ILE A 281 12.04 -38.71 -48.43
CA ILE A 281 13.19 -39.23 -49.20
C ILE A 281 12.93 -40.64 -49.75
N VAL A 282 11.88 -41.34 -49.30
CA VAL A 282 11.57 -42.73 -49.69
C VAL A 282 10.29 -42.85 -50.55
N THR A 283 9.78 -41.74 -51.10
CA THR A 283 8.73 -41.77 -52.15
C THR A 283 9.27 -41.17 -53.43
#